data_AF-A0A975EIF4-F1
#
_entry.id   AF-A0A975EIF4-F1
#
_cell.length_a   1.000
_cell.length_b   1.000
_cell.length_c   1.000
_cell.angle_alpha   90.00
_cell.angle_beta   90.00
_cell.angle_gamma   90.00
#
_symmetry.space_group_name_H-M   'P 1'
#
loop_
_entity.id
_entity.type
_entity.pdbx_description
1 polymer ?
#
loop_
_entity_poly.entity_id
_entity_poly.type
_entity_poly.pdbx_seq_one_letter_code
_entity_poly.pdbx_strand_id
1 'polypeptide(L)'
;MKATLEIPDELYRNVKARSALEGRPVRAVAAELFEKWLSGEIETTPKSLEPAPLPAETAKAYPWLKIAAKYPTGGVSYEMDDIRKSIANGRSNTAPS
;
A
#
# COMPACT_ATOMS: atom_id res chain seq x y z
N MET A 1 0.55 22.48 26.10
CA MET A 1 1.06 23.17 24.89
C MET A 1 0.05 22.96 23.75
N LYS A 2 -0.02 23.85 22.74
CA LYS A 2 -0.86 23.68 21.54
C LYS A 2 0.03 23.51 20.31
N ALA A 3 -0.34 22.61 19.41
CA ALA A 3 0.32 22.38 18.12
C ALA A 3 -0.75 22.38 17.02
N THR A 4 -0.38 22.87 15.84
CA THR A 4 -1.23 22.83 14.65
C THR A 4 -0.67 21.77 13.71
N LEU A 5 -1.53 20.84 13.26
CA LEU A 5 -1.17 19.78 12.33
C LEU A 5 -1.92 20.03 11.02
N GLU A 6 -1.21 20.00 9.91
CA GLU A 6 -1.84 20.00 8.59
C GLU A 6 -2.27 18.58 8.24
N ILE A 7 -3.58 18.39 8.03
CA ILE A 7 -4.19 17.09 7.75
C ILE A 7 -4.97 17.23 6.44
N PRO A 8 -4.86 16.28 5.50
CA PRO A 8 -5.69 16.28 4.29
C PRO A 8 -7.18 16.36 4.61
N ASP A 9 -7.95 17.16 3.86
CA ASP A 9 -9.36 17.46 4.18
C ASP A 9 -10.22 16.19 4.22
N GLU A 10 -10.00 15.26 3.30
CA GLU A 10 -10.71 13.97 3.27
C GLU A 10 -10.45 13.15 4.54
N LEU A 11 -9.20 13.10 5.01
CA LEU A 11 -8.85 12.39 6.23
C LEU A 11 -9.50 13.06 7.45
N TYR A 12 -9.47 14.39 7.52
CA TYR A 12 -10.13 15.13 8.58
C TYR A 12 -11.65 14.89 8.61
N ARG A 13 -12.32 14.88 7.46
CA ARG A 13 -13.76 14.59 7.36
C ARG A 13 -14.11 13.21 7.91
N ASN A 14 -13.33 12.19 7.53
CA ASN A 14 -13.55 10.82 8.00
C ASN A 14 -13.36 10.70 9.51
N VAL A 15 -12.28 11.29 10.05
CA VAL A 15 -12.01 11.29 11.49
C VAL A 15 -13.10 12.05 12.24
N LYS A 16 -13.56 13.19 11.71
CA LYS A 16 -14.63 13.99 12.31
C LYS A 16 -15.96 13.23 12.36
N ALA A 17 -16.33 12.56 11.28
CA ALA A 17 -17.55 11.74 11.22
C ALA A 17 -17.49 10.60 12.24
N ARG A 18 -16.39 9.86 12.30
CA ARG A 18 -16.20 8.77 13.27
C ARG A 18 -16.20 9.27 14.71
N SER A 19 -15.50 10.37 14.98
CA SER A 19 -15.45 10.98 16.31
C SER A 19 -16.83 11.44 16.79
N ALA A 20 -17.66 11.99 15.88
CA ALA A 20 -19.03 12.38 16.19
C ALA A 20 -19.92 11.17 16.55
N LEU A 21 -19.76 10.05 15.84
CA LEU A 21 -20.48 8.81 16.16
C LEU A 21 -20.07 8.23 17.51
N GLU A 22 -18.80 8.33 17.88
CA GLU A 22 -18.28 7.89 19.16
C GLU A 22 -18.55 8.91 20.30
N GLY A 23 -19.11 10.09 19.99
CA GLY A 23 -19.38 11.15 20.97
C GLY A 23 -18.12 11.81 21.54
N ARG A 24 -16.98 11.68 20.85
CA ARG A 24 -15.67 12.16 21.32
C ARG A 24 -15.18 13.33 20.47
N PRO A 25 -14.49 14.32 21.05
CA PRO A 25 -13.88 15.39 20.26
C PRO A 25 -12.67 14.86 19.50
N VAL A 26 -12.48 15.31 18.26
CA VAL A 26 -11.35 14.94 17.39
C VAL A 26 -9.99 15.09 18.09
N ARG A 27 -9.83 16.15 18.92
CA ARG A 27 -8.61 16.37 19.69
C ARG A 27 -8.30 15.25 20.68
N ALA A 28 -9.30 14.69 21.35
CA ALA A 28 -9.10 13.60 22.30
C ALA A 28 -8.73 12.31 21.56
N VAL A 29 -9.38 12.04 20.42
CA VAL A 29 -9.04 10.89 19.56
C VAL A 29 -7.61 11.00 19.03
N ALA A 30 -7.21 12.18 18.57
CA ALA A 30 -5.84 12.41 18.10
C ALA A 30 -4.81 12.20 19.22
N ALA A 31 -5.06 12.71 20.43
CA ALA A 31 -4.18 12.51 21.58
C ALA A 31 -4.01 11.02 21.93
N GLU A 32 -5.11 10.27 21.99
CA GLU A 32 -5.07 8.83 22.27
C GLU A 32 -4.30 8.06 21.19
N LEU A 33 -4.49 8.40 19.91
CA LEU A 33 -3.73 7.78 18.83
C LEU A 33 -2.22 8.02 18.97
N PHE A 34 -1.81 9.23 19.36
CA PHE A 34 -0.40 9.51 19.64
C PHE A 34 0.11 8.75 20.86
N GLU A 35 -0.67 8.66 21.94
CA GLU A 35 -0.29 7.91 23.14
C GLU A 35 -0.12 6.41 22.85
N LYS A 36 -1.07 5.81 22.11
CA LYS A 36 -1.00 4.41 21.69
C LYS A 36 0.16 4.13 20.75
N TRP A 37 0.46 5.08 19.87
CA TRP A 37 1.64 4.99 19.01
C TRP A 37 2.93 5.02 19.82
N LEU A 38 3.06 5.95 20.77
CA LEU A 38 4.23 6.02 21.66
C LEU A 38 4.37 4.79 22.56
N SER A 39 3.25 4.16 22.91
CA SER A 39 3.20 2.93 23.71
C SER A 39 3.56 1.68 22.91
N GLY A 40 3.72 1.80 21.58
CA GLY A 40 4.01 0.68 20.68
C GLY A 40 2.80 -0.23 20.39
N GLU A 41 1.59 0.16 20.81
CA GLU A 41 0.35 -0.58 20.51
C GLU A 41 -0.05 -0.41 19.03
N ILE A 42 0.30 0.73 18.44
CA ILE A 42 0.12 1.00 17.02
C ILE A 42 1.48 0.83 16.34
N GLU A 43 1.68 -0.31 15.69
CA GLU A 43 2.86 -0.53 14.85
C GLU A 43 2.79 0.41 13.63
N THR A 44 3.71 1.38 13.56
CA THR A 44 3.93 2.22 12.38
C THR A 44 4.83 1.58 11.34
N THR A 45 5.17 0.30 11.50
CA THR A 45 5.90 -0.43 10.47
C THR A 45 5.09 -0.28 9.19
N PRO A 46 5.61 0.41 8.14
CA PRO A 46 5.02 0.23 6.83
C PRO A 46 5.07 -1.27 6.64
N LYS A 47 3.92 -1.92 6.55
CA LYS A 47 3.84 -3.33 6.21
C LYS A 47 4.53 -3.42 4.86
N SER A 48 5.84 -3.64 4.89
CA SER A 48 6.64 -3.90 3.73
C SER A 48 5.88 -5.06 3.13
N LEU A 49 5.36 -4.84 1.92
CA LEU A 49 4.76 -5.88 1.12
C LEU A 49 5.89 -6.82 0.67
N GLU A 50 6.76 -7.25 1.60
CA GLU A 50 7.47 -8.48 1.43
C GLU A 50 6.38 -9.53 1.27
N PRO A 51 6.31 -10.17 0.10
CA PRO A 51 5.30 -11.18 -0.14
C PRO A 51 5.53 -12.27 0.89
N ALA A 52 4.64 -12.33 1.88
CA ALA A 52 4.62 -13.44 2.82
C ALA A 52 4.65 -14.73 1.98
N PRO A 53 5.56 -15.67 2.26
CA PRO A 53 5.68 -16.87 1.46
C PRO A 53 4.31 -17.56 1.41
N LEU A 54 3.81 -17.72 0.17
CA LEU A 54 2.50 -18.33 -0.08
C LEU A 54 2.43 -19.69 0.62
N PRO A 55 1.34 -20.00 1.35
CA PRO A 55 1.16 -21.32 1.95
C PRO A 55 1.32 -22.40 0.89
N ALA A 56 2.07 -23.47 1.17
CA ALA A 56 2.40 -24.54 0.21
C ALA A 56 1.15 -25.15 -0.45
N GLU A 57 0.00 -25.09 0.22
CA GLU A 57 -1.30 -25.54 -0.28
C GLU A 57 -1.86 -24.65 -1.40
N THR A 58 -1.73 -23.33 -1.29
CA THR A 58 -2.13 -22.37 -2.35
C THR A 58 -1.24 -22.48 -3.60
N ALA A 59 0.05 -22.78 -3.41
CA ALA A 59 0.98 -22.99 -4.52
C ALA A 59 0.73 -24.30 -5.30
N LYS A 60 0.07 -25.28 -4.68
CA LYS A 60 -0.38 -26.52 -5.35
C LYS A 60 -1.69 -26.31 -6.11
N ALA A 61 -2.64 -25.59 -5.51
CA ALA A 61 -3.93 -25.30 -6.12
C ALA A 61 -3.82 -24.44 -7.39
N TYR A 62 -2.78 -23.60 -7.48
CA TYR A 62 -2.61 -22.66 -8.58
C TYR A 62 -1.16 -22.69 -9.14
N PRO A 63 -0.85 -23.61 -10.08
CA PRO A 63 0.49 -23.72 -10.65
C PRO A 63 0.98 -22.46 -11.37
N TRP A 64 0.07 -21.67 -11.93
CA TRP A 64 0.38 -20.42 -12.64
C TRP A 64 0.96 -19.32 -11.72
N LEU A 65 0.70 -19.38 -10.40
CA LEU A 65 1.27 -18.45 -9.42
C LEU A 65 2.80 -18.58 -9.31
N LYS A 66 3.37 -19.78 -9.54
CA LYS A 66 4.83 -19.96 -9.59
C LYS A 66 5.48 -19.23 -10.77
N ILE A 67 4.75 -19.09 -11.87
CA ILE A 67 5.22 -18.37 -13.06
C ILE A 67 5.16 -16.86 -12.80
N ALA A 68 4.09 -16.38 -12.17
CA ALA A 68 3.93 -14.97 -11.81
C ALA A 68 4.97 -14.50 -10.78
N ALA A 69 5.33 -15.36 -9.82
CA ALA A 69 6.37 -15.05 -8.82
C ALA A 69 7.77 -14.78 -9.42
N LYS A 70 8.03 -15.20 -10.67
CA LYS A 70 9.28 -14.92 -11.38
C LYS A 70 9.44 -13.44 -11.76
N TYR A 71 8.34 -12.68 -11.74
CA TYR A 71 8.30 -11.27 -12.11
C TYR A 71 7.97 -10.44 -10.87
N PRO A 72 8.98 -9.90 -10.15
CA PRO A 72 8.69 -8.97 -9.07
C PRO A 72 8.00 -7.72 -9.63
N THR A 73 6.82 -7.41 -9.13
CA THR A 73 6.02 -6.21 -9.47
C THR A 73 6.62 -4.91 -8.88
N GLY A 74 7.91 -4.92 -8.53
CA GLY A 74 8.64 -3.74 -8.06
C GLY A 74 9.45 -3.14 -9.20
N GLY A 75 9.20 -1.88 -9.54
CA GLY A 75 10.00 -1.10 -10.49
C GLY A 75 9.42 -0.94 -11.90
N VAL A 76 8.20 -1.45 -12.16
CA VAL A 76 7.53 -1.17 -13.44
C VAL A 76 6.85 0.19 -13.36
N SER A 77 7.41 1.17 -14.07
CA SER A 77 6.76 2.44 -14.35
C SER A 77 5.52 2.19 -15.21
N TYR A 78 4.36 2.71 -14.79
CA TYR A 78 3.10 2.63 -15.52
C TYR A 78 2.86 3.88 -16.39
N GLU A 79 3.89 4.70 -16.59
CA GLU A 79 3.81 5.84 -17.49
C GLU A 79 3.63 5.34 -18.94
N MET A 80 2.74 6.00 -19.67
CA MET A 80 2.34 5.57 -21.02
C MET A 80 3.52 5.51 -22.00
N ASP A 81 4.56 6.32 -21.78
CA ASP A 81 5.78 6.30 -22.58
C ASP A 81 6.63 5.05 -22.37
N ASP A 82 6.70 4.54 -21.14
CA ASP A 82 7.43 3.31 -20.82
C ASP A 82 6.71 2.08 -21.38
N ILE A 83 5.37 2.10 -21.35
CA ILE A 83 4.54 1.07 -21.98
C ILE A 83 4.78 1.04 -23.50
N ARG A 84 4.74 2.20 -24.17
CA ARG A 84 5.01 2.32 -25.62
C ARG A 84 6.40 1.79 -25.98
N LYS A 85 7.43 2.14 -25.20
CA LYS A 85 8.82 1.72 -25.41
C LYS A 85 8.98 0.21 -25.22
N SER A 86 8.32 -0.39 -24.23
CA SER A 86 8.34 -1.83 -23.99
C SER A 86 7.74 -2.64 -25.15
N ILE A 87 6.59 -2.20 -25.68
CA ILE A 87 5.95 -2.85 -26.84
C ILE A 87 6.82 -2.77 -28.10
N ALA A 88 7.46 -1.62 -28.34
CA ALA A 88 8.38 -1.44 -29.47
C ALA A 88 9.58 -2.41 -29.38
N ASN A 89 10.19 -2.52 -28.20
CA ASN A 89 11.32 -3.43 -27.95
C ASN A 89 10.94 -4.92 -28.05
N GLY A 90 9.73 -5.29 -27.60
CA GLY A 90 9.23 -6.65 -27.70
C GLY A 90 9.03 -7.13 -29.14
N ARG A 91 8.63 -6.22 -30.05
CA ARG A 91 8.44 -6.52 -31.48
C ARG A 91 9.77 -6.64 -32.24
N SER A 92 10.82 -5.93 -31.85
CA SER A 92 12.16 -6.11 -32.44
C SER A 92 12.81 -7.45 -32.10
N ASN A 93 12.41 -8.08 -30.98
CA ASN A 93 12.99 -9.35 -30.51
C ASN A 93 12.27 -10.60 -31.05
N THR A 94 11.23 -10.42 -31.89
CA THR A 94 10.41 -11.48 -32.50
C THR A 94 10.38 -11.37 -34.03
N ALA A 95 11.46 -10.87 -34.64
CA ALA A 95 11.68 -11.00 -36.07
C ALA A 95 12.28 -12.40 -36.36
N PRO A 96 11.60 -13.30 -37.08
CA PRO A 96 12.22 -14.52 -37.59
C PRO A 96 13.16 -14.18 -38.76
N SER A 97 14.37 -14.76 -38.74
CA SER A 97 15.23 -14.89 -39.91
C SER A 97 14.70 -15.94 -40.86
#